data_AF-A0A1G9EKE9-F1
#
_entry.id   AF-A0A1G9EKE9-F1
#
_cell.length_a   1.000
_cell.length_b   1.000
_cell.length_c   1.000
_cell.angle_alpha   90.00
_cell.angle_beta   90.00
_cell.angle_gamma   90.00
#
_symmetry.space_group_name_H-M   'P 1'
#
loop_
_entity.id
_entity.type
_entity.pdbx_description
1 polymer ?
#
loop_
_entity_poly.entity_id
_entity_poly.type
_entity_poly.pdbx_seq_one_letter_code
_entity_poly.pdbx_strand_id
1 'polypeptide(L)'
;MELQFIGAAHEVTGSCHFLQVGNKKILVDCGMRQGALKFENVSLPVDASKIDFVILTHAHIDHSGLLPKLWKEGFRGQILGTQATVSLCDIMLRDSAHIQTMEAEWRKKKGKRGVNEDKFEPLYTMEDALGVIRLLSPYSYDKIYTICDGVRVRFTDIGHLLGSASVELWLTEGRTEKKIVFSGDIGNKDQPLLKDPALTEEADYVVMESTYGDRLHDKDVGYPVEELAQILKETFDRGGNVVIPSFAVGRTQVMLFYLRQIKQNDMVPEYKNFPVYVDSPLAVDATEIFLENEESCFDEEALALIHQGINPITFSGLKLTISTDESKAILDDYEPKVIISASGMCDAGRIKHHLKHNLWRPECTVLFVGYQSAGSPGRRILEGAEEIKIFGEPVAVRAEIKSINTLSGHADREGLLEWITGFKEKPRQVFVVHGDDEVATGFAMDLSEKGYSAMAPFSGTRFDLATGKFIEITKGIPITKTAKARIVSESYTKLKLTTKRLQELVDASTGLPNKDLDKFTAELEKLLSKYKV
;
A
#
# COMPACT_ATOMS: atom_id res chain seq x y z
N MET A 1 1.74 -25.42 19.35
CA MET A 1 1.98 -24.61 18.14
C MET A 1 0.84 -23.61 18.00
N GLU A 2 1.12 -22.31 18.05
CA GLU A 2 0.09 -21.25 18.09
C GLU A 2 0.25 -20.29 16.91
N LEU A 3 -0.88 -19.90 16.31
CA LEU A 3 -1.01 -18.83 15.32
C LEU A 3 -1.86 -17.70 15.92
N GLN A 4 -1.38 -16.46 15.81
CA GLN A 4 -2.11 -15.26 16.18
C GLN A 4 -2.12 -14.25 15.03
N PHE A 5 -3.30 -13.72 14.71
CA PHE A 5 -3.48 -12.69 13.69
C PHE A 5 -3.25 -11.31 14.30
N ILE A 6 -2.29 -10.53 13.74
CA ILE A 6 -1.93 -9.20 14.26
C ILE A 6 -2.43 -8.10 13.33
N GLY A 7 -2.28 -8.27 12.01
CA GLY A 7 -2.72 -7.29 11.02
C GLY A 7 -3.23 -7.92 9.73
N ALA A 8 -3.65 -7.08 8.78
CA ALA A 8 -4.43 -7.46 7.58
C ALA A 8 -5.70 -8.28 7.92
N ALA A 9 -6.31 -8.00 9.07
CA ALA A 9 -7.51 -8.67 9.54
C ALA A 9 -8.71 -7.73 9.38
N HIS A 10 -9.55 -7.97 8.36
CA HIS A 10 -10.62 -7.05 7.91
C HIS A 10 -10.11 -5.69 7.41
N GLU A 11 -8.89 -5.69 6.90
CA GLU A 11 -8.23 -4.60 6.19
C GLU A 11 -7.25 -5.18 5.15
N VAL A 12 -6.94 -4.40 4.12
CA VAL A 12 -5.95 -4.80 3.09
C VAL A 12 -4.54 -4.66 3.66
N THR A 13 -4.15 -3.46 4.09
CA THR A 13 -2.74 -3.19 4.41
C THR A 13 -2.32 -3.60 5.83
N GLY A 14 -1.02 -3.86 6.02
CA GLY A 14 -0.42 -4.07 7.33
C GLY A 14 -0.39 -5.53 7.76
N SER A 15 -0.12 -6.43 6.81
CA SER A 15 -0.02 -7.87 7.02
C SER A 15 1.02 -8.20 8.10
N CYS A 16 0.60 -8.99 9.08
CA CYS A 16 1.46 -9.45 10.17
C CYS A 16 0.78 -10.61 10.90
N HIS A 17 1.46 -11.75 10.95
CA HIS A 17 0.98 -12.96 11.62
C HIS A 17 2.07 -13.49 12.55
N PHE A 18 1.72 -13.77 13.80
CA PHE A 18 2.63 -14.31 14.80
C PHE A 18 2.46 -15.81 14.92
N LEU A 19 3.57 -16.55 14.80
CA LEU A 19 3.64 -18.00 14.98
C LEU A 19 4.56 -18.35 16.15
N GLN A 20 4.11 -19.28 16.99
CA GLN A 20 4.93 -19.86 18.04
C GLN A 20 5.01 -21.39 17.89
N VAL A 21 6.24 -21.92 17.80
CA VAL A 21 6.54 -23.35 17.70
C VAL A 21 7.61 -23.69 18.73
N GLY A 22 7.23 -24.44 19.77
CA GLY A 22 8.10 -24.62 20.94
C GLY A 22 8.53 -23.29 21.55
N ASN A 23 9.84 -23.04 21.57
CA ASN A 23 10.42 -21.79 22.07
C ASN A 23 10.63 -20.72 20.97
N LYS A 24 10.39 -21.07 19.69
CA LYS A 24 10.61 -20.21 18.53
C LYS A 24 9.42 -19.32 18.25
N LYS A 25 9.71 -18.06 17.96
CA LYS A 25 8.73 -16.99 17.71
C LYS A 25 9.04 -16.38 16.36
N ILE A 26 8.07 -16.48 15.46
CA ILE A 26 8.24 -16.18 14.04
C ILE A 26 7.15 -15.19 13.64
N LEU A 27 7.51 -14.18 12.86
CA LEU A 27 6.53 -13.38 12.13
C LEU A 27 6.47 -13.84 10.67
N VAL A 28 5.26 -13.95 10.13
CA VAL A 28 5.04 -13.94 8.68
C VAL A 28 4.52 -12.56 8.32
N ASP A 29 5.30 -11.85 7.51
CA ASP A 29 5.19 -10.43 7.21
C ASP A 29 5.28 -9.49 8.44
N CYS A 30 5.62 -8.23 8.17
CA CYS A 30 5.69 -7.13 9.13
C CYS A 30 5.36 -5.80 8.43
N GLY A 31 4.10 -5.68 8.04
CA GLY A 31 3.59 -4.64 7.16
C GLY A 31 3.18 -3.34 7.82
N MET A 32 3.27 -2.23 7.08
CA MET A 32 2.75 -0.93 7.48
C MET A 32 1.30 -0.74 7.05
N ARG A 33 0.44 -0.30 7.98
CA ARG A 33 -0.95 0.03 7.68
C ARG A 33 -1.04 1.38 6.96
N GLN A 34 -1.83 1.45 5.89
CA GLN A 34 -2.07 2.65 5.10
C GLN A 34 -3.59 2.86 4.89
N GLY A 35 -3.98 4.08 4.49
CA GLY A 35 -5.38 4.40 4.23
C GLY A 35 -6.26 4.57 5.48
N ALA A 36 -7.57 4.47 5.31
CA ALA A 36 -8.53 4.65 6.40
C ALA A 36 -8.65 3.39 7.26
N LEU A 37 -8.11 3.44 8.48
CA LEU A 37 -8.15 2.33 9.42
C LEU A 37 -9.55 2.20 10.05
N LYS A 38 -10.17 1.02 9.91
CA LYS A 38 -11.50 0.71 10.50
C LYS A 38 -11.42 0.13 11.90
N PHE A 39 -10.46 -0.76 12.15
CA PHE A 39 -10.32 -1.51 13.39
C PHE A 39 -8.95 -1.31 14.06
N GLU A 40 -8.89 -1.43 15.38
CA GLU A 40 -7.63 -1.46 16.12
C GLU A 40 -6.95 -2.83 15.97
N ASN A 41 -5.62 -2.82 15.85
CA ASN A 41 -4.83 -4.03 15.85
C ASN A 41 -4.21 -4.23 17.23
N VAL A 42 -4.12 -5.48 17.67
CA VAL A 42 -3.42 -5.83 18.90
C VAL A 42 -1.92 -5.61 18.69
N SER A 43 -1.19 -5.34 19.77
CA SER A 43 0.26 -5.36 19.73
C SER A 43 0.78 -6.79 19.54
N LEU A 44 2.04 -6.92 19.13
CA LEU A 44 2.73 -8.21 19.17
C LEU A 44 2.66 -8.81 20.59
N PRO A 45 2.47 -10.13 20.72
CA PRO A 45 2.34 -10.79 22.02
C PRO A 45 3.65 -10.85 22.81
N VAL A 46 4.78 -10.50 22.17
CA VAL A 46 6.11 -10.46 22.77
C VAL A 46 6.88 -9.24 22.29
N ASP A 47 7.88 -8.83 23.06
CA ASP A 47 8.83 -7.79 22.68
C ASP A 47 9.56 -8.16 21.38
N ALA A 48 9.88 -7.17 20.55
CA ALA A 48 10.56 -7.37 19.27
C ALA A 48 11.91 -8.12 19.42
N SER A 49 12.61 -7.94 20.53
CA SER A 49 13.87 -8.64 20.85
C SER A 49 13.72 -10.15 21.09
N LYS A 50 12.50 -10.65 21.32
CA LYS A 50 12.20 -12.08 21.54
C LYS A 50 11.82 -12.83 20.27
N ILE A 51 11.69 -12.12 19.14
CA ILE A 51 11.34 -12.70 17.85
C ILE A 51 12.61 -13.25 17.21
N ASP A 52 12.57 -14.53 16.83
CA ASP A 52 13.70 -15.24 16.27
C ASP A 52 13.83 -15.01 14.75
N PHE A 53 12.70 -14.99 14.05
CA PHE A 53 12.65 -14.92 12.59
C PHE A 53 11.49 -14.04 12.09
N VAL A 54 11.70 -13.40 10.95
CA VAL A 54 10.63 -12.84 10.12
C VAL A 54 10.70 -13.51 8.75
N ILE A 55 9.58 -13.89 8.17
CA ILE A 55 9.50 -14.50 6.85
C ILE A 55 8.60 -13.60 6.00
N LEU A 56 9.14 -13.07 4.91
CA LEU A 56 8.44 -12.18 4.00
C LEU A 56 7.86 -12.96 2.83
N THR A 57 6.59 -12.70 2.53
CA THR A 57 5.94 -13.16 1.30
C THR A 57 6.44 -12.38 0.09
N HIS A 58 6.54 -11.04 0.23
CA HIS A 58 7.05 -10.15 -0.81
C HIS A 58 7.44 -8.77 -0.27
N ALA A 59 7.89 -7.87 -1.15
CA ALA A 59 8.54 -6.62 -0.79
C ALA A 59 7.63 -5.40 -0.59
N HIS A 60 6.30 -5.49 -0.81
CA HIS A 60 5.44 -4.32 -0.62
C HIS A 60 5.45 -3.83 0.84
N ILE A 61 5.20 -2.53 1.01
CA ILE A 61 5.35 -1.84 2.30
C ILE A 61 4.26 -2.26 3.31
N ASP A 62 3.11 -2.69 2.83
CA ASP A 62 2.06 -3.30 3.64
C ASP A 62 2.34 -4.75 4.04
N HIS A 63 3.48 -5.33 3.62
CA HIS A 63 4.02 -6.61 4.10
C HIS A 63 5.41 -6.49 4.75
N SER A 64 6.19 -5.45 4.46
CA SER A 64 7.57 -5.30 4.95
C SER A 64 7.86 -3.98 5.67
N GLY A 65 6.96 -2.99 5.56
CA GLY A 65 7.24 -1.59 5.91
C GLY A 65 7.40 -1.27 7.39
N LEU A 66 7.10 -2.20 8.31
CA LEU A 66 7.38 -2.03 9.74
C LEU A 66 8.66 -2.74 10.20
N LEU A 67 9.38 -3.43 9.32
CA LEU A 67 10.68 -4.02 9.65
C LEU A 67 11.66 -3.03 10.30
N PRO A 68 11.82 -1.77 9.82
CA PRO A 68 12.73 -0.83 10.47
C PRO A 68 12.27 -0.46 11.89
N LYS A 69 10.95 -0.36 12.12
CA LYS A 69 10.38 -0.14 13.46
C LYS A 69 10.68 -1.34 14.37
N LEU A 70 10.52 -2.56 13.86
CA LEU A 70 10.81 -3.78 14.59
C LEU A 70 12.29 -3.83 15.03
N TRP A 71 13.20 -3.42 14.15
CA TRP A 71 14.63 -3.31 14.45
C TRP A 71 14.91 -2.22 15.51
N LYS A 72 14.27 -1.05 15.40
CA LYS A 72 14.34 0.02 16.39
C LYS A 72 13.87 -0.45 17.78
N GLU A 73 12.88 -1.33 17.82
CA GLU A 73 12.33 -1.93 19.05
C GLU A 73 13.15 -3.13 19.59
N GLY A 74 14.25 -3.48 18.93
CA GLY A 74 15.26 -4.42 19.45
C GLY A 74 15.33 -5.76 18.74
N PHE A 75 14.59 -5.98 17.65
CA PHE A 75 14.72 -7.21 16.85
C PHE A 75 16.10 -7.33 16.19
N ARG A 76 16.71 -8.51 16.31
CA ARG A 76 18.02 -8.84 15.72
C ARG A 76 18.06 -10.22 15.07
N GLY A 77 16.89 -10.85 14.89
CA GLY A 77 16.75 -12.15 14.24
C GLY A 77 16.96 -12.07 12.72
N GLN A 78 16.84 -13.21 12.05
CA GLN A 78 17.00 -13.30 10.60
C GLN A 78 15.68 -12.98 9.87
N ILE A 79 15.75 -12.28 8.74
CA ILE A 79 14.61 -11.99 7.88
C ILE A 79 14.77 -12.76 6.58
N LEU A 80 13.83 -13.66 6.29
CA LEU A 80 13.88 -14.54 5.14
C LEU A 80 12.95 -14.02 4.05
N GLY A 81 13.37 -14.12 2.80
CA GLY A 81 12.56 -13.84 1.62
C GLY A 81 13.25 -14.36 0.37
N THR A 82 12.58 -14.30 -0.77
CA THR A 82 13.23 -14.65 -2.05
C THR A 82 14.34 -13.65 -2.40
N GLN A 83 15.23 -14.04 -3.32
CA GLN A 83 16.32 -13.17 -3.77
C GLN A 83 15.82 -11.79 -4.24
N ALA A 84 14.82 -11.77 -5.11
CA ALA A 84 14.21 -10.53 -5.61
C ALA A 84 13.47 -9.76 -4.50
N THR A 85 12.76 -10.45 -3.59
CA THR A 85 12.11 -9.79 -2.44
C THR A 85 13.13 -9.08 -1.56
N VAL A 86 14.29 -9.71 -1.28
CA VAL A 86 15.36 -9.09 -0.47
C VAL A 86 15.93 -7.85 -1.16
N SER A 87 16.22 -7.92 -2.46
CA SER A 87 16.72 -6.77 -3.23
C SER A 87 15.71 -5.62 -3.26
N LEU A 88 14.44 -5.93 -3.51
CA LEU A 88 13.37 -4.92 -3.52
C LEU A 88 13.15 -4.30 -2.13
N CYS A 89 13.19 -5.11 -1.06
CA CYS A 89 13.07 -4.58 0.30
C CYS A 89 14.17 -3.57 0.64
N ASP A 90 15.40 -3.73 0.13
CA ASP A 90 16.48 -2.75 0.37
C ASP A 90 16.08 -1.35 -0.09
N ILE A 91 15.64 -1.21 -1.34
CA ILE A 91 15.25 0.10 -1.90
C ILE A 91 13.95 0.63 -1.28
N MET A 92 12.96 -0.25 -1.06
CA MET A 92 11.64 0.12 -0.53
C MET A 92 11.74 0.64 0.91
N LEU A 93 12.52 -0.01 1.77
CA LEU A 93 12.67 0.38 3.17
C LEU A 93 13.45 1.69 3.33
N ARG A 94 14.43 1.95 2.46
CA ARG A 94 15.16 3.23 2.42
C ARG A 94 14.25 4.38 2.00
N ASP A 95 13.48 4.19 0.92
CA ASP A 95 12.53 5.21 0.46
C ASP A 95 11.46 5.49 1.52
N SER A 96 10.89 4.45 2.12
CA SER A 96 9.94 4.62 3.22
C SER A 96 10.54 5.39 4.40
N ALA A 97 11.76 5.07 4.82
CA ALA A 97 12.44 5.79 5.90
C ALA A 97 12.71 7.26 5.55
N HIS A 98 13.04 7.55 4.29
CA HIS A 98 13.17 8.92 3.79
C HIS A 98 11.83 9.68 3.89
N ILE A 99 10.74 9.08 3.41
CA ILE A 99 9.39 9.65 3.47
C ILE A 99 8.97 9.91 4.93
N GLN A 100 9.13 8.92 5.82
CA GLN A 100 8.80 9.05 7.25
C GLN A 100 9.54 10.21 7.90
N THR A 101 10.84 10.33 7.63
CA THR A 101 11.69 11.41 8.17
C THR A 101 11.27 12.77 7.63
N MET A 102 11.05 12.88 6.31
CA MET A 102 10.61 14.12 5.67
C MET A 102 9.25 14.59 6.18
N GLU A 103 8.28 13.67 6.31
CA GLU A 103 6.96 13.99 6.84
C GLU A 103 7.04 14.52 8.28
N ALA A 104 7.84 13.87 9.12
CA ALA A 104 8.04 14.30 10.50
C ALA A 104 8.64 15.70 10.59
N GLU A 105 9.68 15.98 9.79
CA GLU A 105 10.27 17.32 9.69
C GLU A 105 9.28 18.38 9.19
N TRP A 106 8.49 18.06 8.17
CA TRP A 106 7.50 18.97 7.61
C TRP A 106 6.39 19.30 8.62
N ARG A 107 5.90 18.30 9.37
CA ARG A 107 4.90 18.50 10.43
C ARG A 107 5.47 19.35 11.57
N LYS A 108 6.72 19.11 12.00
CA LYS A 108 7.41 19.97 12.98
C LYS A 108 7.49 21.43 12.49
N LYS A 109 7.83 21.66 11.22
CA LYS A 109 7.89 23.02 10.62
C LYS A 109 6.53 23.72 10.58
N LYS A 110 5.44 22.99 10.29
CA LYS A 110 4.07 23.56 10.29
C LYS A 110 3.51 23.77 11.71
N GLY A 111 3.83 22.90 12.66
CA GLY A 111 3.42 22.99 14.06
C GLY A 111 3.91 24.25 14.77
N LYS A 112 5.02 24.85 14.32
CA LYS A 112 5.50 26.16 14.83
C LYS A 112 4.53 27.34 14.64
N ARG A 113 3.41 27.16 13.92
CA ARG A 113 2.38 28.19 13.66
C ARG A 113 1.09 28.00 14.47
N GLY A 114 1.01 27.05 15.40
CA GLY A 114 -0.14 26.80 16.29
C GLY A 114 0.27 26.14 17.61
N VAL A 115 -0.55 26.30 18.66
CA VAL A 115 -0.28 25.75 20.01
C VAL A 115 -0.34 24.22 19.97
N ASN A 116 0.68 23.57 20.55
CA ASN A 116 0.95 22.12 20.69
C ASN A 116 1.58 21.39 19.47
N GLU A 117 2.90 21.18 19.50
CA GLU A 117 3.59 19.86 19.65
C GLU A 117 5.01 19.85 19.04
N ASP A 118 6.03 19.99 19.89
CA ASP A 118 7.46 19.85 19.55
C ASP A 118 7.91 18.38 19.33
N LYS A 119 7.00 17.41 19.15
CA LYS A 119 7.32 15.97 19.20
C LYS A 119 6.65 15.08 18.14
N PHE A 120 6.59 15.51 16.88
CA PHE A 120 6.27 14.56 15.81
C PHE A 120 7.54 13.80 15.40
N GLU A 121 7.79 12.63 15.99
CA GLU A 121 8.92 11.76 15.59
C GLU A 121 8.51 10.84 14.44
N PRO A 122 9.43 10.54 13.50
CA PRO A 122 9.16 9.54 12.47
C PRO A 122 9.02 8.16 13.12
N LEU A 123 8.22 7.27 12.52
CA LEU A 123 8.06 5.89 13.00
C LEU A 123 9.43 5.22 13.15
N TYR A 124 10.29 5.44 12.16
CA TYR A 124 11.67 4.99 12.09
C TYR A 124 12.48 5.91 11.16
N THR A 125 13.80 5.77 11.22
CA THR A 125 14.78 6.60 10.50
C THR A 125 15.52 5.79 9.44
N MET A 126 16.34 6.47 8.64
CA MET A 126 17.24 5.80 7.69
C MET A 126 18.22 4.85 8.39
N GLU A 127 18.68 5.17 9.59
CA GLU A 127 19.58 4.29 10.36
C GLU A 127 18.87 2.98 10.73
N ASP A 128 17.61 3.06 11.14
CA ASP A 128 16.80 1.88 11.46
C ASP A 128 16.58 1.00 10.21
N ALA A 129 16.32 1.61 9.05
CA ALA A 129 16.17 0.90 7.78
C ALA A 129 17.46 0.18 7.38
N LEU A 130 18.58 0.89 7.35
CA LEU A 130 19.90 0.29 7.07
C LEU A 130 20.24 -0.80 8.09
N GLY A 131 19.81 -0.62 9.34
CA GLY A 131 19.93 -1.59 10.42
C GLY A 131 19.25 -2.93 10.11
N VAL A 132 17.99 -2.87 9.69
CA VAL A 132 17.18 -4.06 9.42
C VAL A 132 17.54 -4.73 8.09
N ILE A 133 17.94 -3.95 7.08
CA ILE A 133 18.35 -4.47 5.77
C ILE A 133 19.49 -5.48 5.89
N ARG A 134 20.43 -5.28 6.85
CA ARG A 134 21.52 -6.22 7.11
C ARG A 134 21.07 -7.58 7.66
N LEU A 135 19.82 -7.71 8.09
CA LEU A 135 19.23 -8.95 8.59
C LEU A 135 18.50 -9.74 7.49
N LEU A 136 18.32 -9.15 6.30
CA LEU A 136 17.70 -9.81 5.15
C LEU A 136 18.59 -10.95 4.64
N SER A 137 17.97 -12.08 4.34
CA SER A 137 18.61 -13.31 3.89
C SER A 137 17.83 -13.90 2.72
N PRO A 138 18.45 -14.00 1.53
CA PRO A 138 17.76 -14.49 0.35
C PRO A 138 17.67 -16.02 0.34
N TYR A 139 16.55 -16.52 -0.18
CA TYR A 139 16.28 -17.94 -0.41
C TYR A 139 15.77 -18.15 -1.83
N SER A 140 16.07 -19.32 -2.42
CA SER A 140 15.52 -19.69 -3.73
C SER A 140 14.11 -20.25 -3.61
N TYR A 141 13.32 -20.10 -4.67
CA TYR A 141 12.07 -20.82 -4.85
C TYR A 141 12.24 -22.35 -4.80
N ASP A 142 11.16 -23.03 -4.43
CA ASP A 142 10.93 -24.49 -4.48
C ASP A 142 11.91 -25.37 -3.70
N LYS A 143 12.84 -24.77 -2.97
CA LYS A 143 13.77 -25.47 -2.08
C LYS A 143 13.25 -25.43 -0.65
N ILE A 144 13.31 -26.59 0.02
CA ILE A 144 12.97 -26.72 1.44
C ILE A 144 14.21 -26.43 2.27
N TYR A 145 14.10 -25.47 3.20
CA TYR A 145 15.18 -25.10 4.11
C TYR A 145 14.74 -25.34 5.56
N THR A 146 15.61 -25.97 6.35
CA THR A 146 15.44 -26.02 7.82
C THR A 146 16.05 -24.76 8.42
N ILE A 147 15.21 -23.87 8.96
CA ILE A 147 15.65 -22.56 9.49
C ILE A 147 15.97 -22.63 10.99
N CYS A 148 15.35 -23.55 11.69
CA CYS A 148 15.71 -23.96 13.05
C CYS A 148 15.07 -25.31 13.39
N ASP A 149 15.38 -25.85 14.57
CA ASP A 149 14.76 -27.08 15.04
C ASP A 149 13.24 -26.96 15.05
N GLY A 150 12.57 -27.94 14.45
CA GLY A 150 11.11 -27.98 14.30
C GLY A 150 10.51 -27.04 13.25
N VAL A 151 11.29 -26.27 12.48
CA VAL A 151 10.72 -25.36 11.47
C VAL A 151 11.45 -25.47 10.13
N ARG A 152 10.69 -25.82 9.09
CA ARG A 152 11.13 -25.79 7.69
C ARG A 152 10.29 -24.82 6.87
N VAL A 153 10.92 -24.16 5.91
CA VAL A 153 10.28 -23.20 5.00
C VAL A 153 10.53 -23.57 3.54
N ARG A 154 9.55 -23.30 2.68
CA ARG A 154 9.68 -23.25 1.23
C ARG A 154 8.95 -22.02 0.71
N PHE A 155 9.53 -21.39 -0.31
CA PHE A 155 8.93 -20.28 -1.05
C PHE A 155 8.47 -20.81 -2.42
N THR A 156 7.22 -20.57 -2.76
CA THR A 156 6.61 -21.02 -4.02
C THR A 156 6.11 -19.80 -4.77
N ASP A 157 6.50 -19.63 -6.02
CA ASP A 157 6.17 -18.41 -6.80
C ASP A 157 4.66 -18.22 -6.89
N ILE A 158 4.20 -17.00 -6.60
CA ILE A 158 2.78 -16.65 -6.58
C ILE A 158 2.42 -15.56 -7.59
N GLY A 159 3.36 -15.12 -8.44
CA GLY A 159 3.07 -14.29 -9.62
C GLY A 159 2.52 -12.89 -9.35
N HIS A 160 2.58 -12.39 -8.10
CA HIS A 160 2.02 -11.08 -7.72
C HIS A 160 3.00 -9.92 -7.98
N LEU A 161 4.24 -10.11 -7.54
CA LEU A 161 5.35 -9.19 -7.66
C LEU A 161 6.60 -9.99 -8.02
N LEU A 162 7.61 -9.34 -8.59
CA LEU A 162 8.94 -9.95 -8.73
C LEU A 162 9.42 -10.45 -7.36
N GLY A 163 9.72 -11.74 -7.24
CA GLY A 163 10.12 -12.35 -5.98
C GLY A 163 8.97 -12.68 -5.02
N SER A 164 7.71 -12.39 -5.35
CA SER A 164 6.58 -12.76 -4.50
C SER A 164 6.46 -14.26 -4.33
N ALA A 165 6.07 -14.70 -3.14
CA ALA A 165 5.98 -16.10 -2.82
C ALA A 165 4.84 -16.41 -1.85
N SER A 166 4.17 -17.54 -2.10
CA SER A 166 3.50 -18.27 -1.05
C SER A 166 4.55 -18.93 -0.15
N VAL A 167 4.35 -18.79 1.15
CA VAL A 167 5.25 -19.30 2.19
C VAL A 167 4.66 -20.57 2.78
N GLU A 168 5.33 -21.69 2.58
CA GLU A 168 4.95 -22.98 3.13
C GLU A 168 5.83 -23.31 4.34
N LEU A 169 5.19 -23.59 5.48
CA LEU A 169 5.88 -23.89 6.74
C LEU A 169 5.49 -25.26 7.28
N TRP A 170 6.50 -26.10 7.49
CA TRP A 170 6.36 -27.35 8.26
C TRP A 170 6.83 -27.09 9.68
N LEU A 171 5.89 -27.20 10.61
CA LEU A 171 6.05 -26.91 12.03
C LEU A 171 5.95 -28.21 12.81
N THR A 172 7.00 -28.56 13.55
CA THR A 172 7.07 -29.77 14.37
C THR A 172 7.25 -29.40 15.83
N GLU A 173 6.37 -29.92 16.68
CA GLU A 173 6.47 -29.84 18.14
C GLU A 173 6.26 -31.23 18.74
N GLY A 174 7.32 -31.81 19.31
CA GLY A 174 7.32 -33.18 19.81
C GLY A 174 7.12 -34.20 18.68
N ARG A 175 5.99 -34.92 18.68
CA ARG A 175 5.63 -35.90 17.64
C ARG A 175 4.61 -35.38 16.62
N THR A 176 4.17 -34.13 16.77
CA THR A 176 3.14 -33.53 15.93
C THR A 176 3.81 -32.63 14.91
N GLU A 177 3.65 -32.95 13.63
CA GLU A 177 4.01 -32.07 12.52
C GLU A 177 2.73 -31.50 11.88
N LYS A 178 2.78 -30.22 11.52
CA LYS A 178 1.72 -29.49 10.82
C LYS A 178 2.27 -28.63 9.72
N LYS A 179 1.55 -28.59 8.60
CA LYS A 179 1.88 -27.72 7.47
C LYS A 179 0.89 -26.57 7.37
N ILE A 180 1.39 -25.34 7.47
CA ILE A 180 0.60 -24.12 7.23
C ILE A 180 1.16 -23.38 6.02
N VAL A 181 0.26 -22.85 5.19
CA VAL A 181 0.62 -22.10 3.99
C VAL A 181 0.05 -20.70 4.08
N PHE A 182 0.89 -19.70 3.84
CA PHE A 182 0.50 -18.30 3.70
C PHE A 182 0.57 -17.96 2.22
N SER A 183 -0.52 -17.48 1.62
CA SER A 183 -0.48 -17.12 0.20
C SER A 183 0.43 -15.93 -0.09
N GLY A 184 0.54 -14.99 0.86
CA GLY A 184 0.90 -13.62 0.51
C GLY A 184 -0.18 -13.02 -0.36
N ASP A 185 0.21 -12.14 -1.28
CA ASP A 185 -0.70 -11.65 -2.30
C ASP A 185 -0.64 -12.58 -3.50
N ILE A 186 -1.81 -13.02 -3.98
CA ILE A 186 -1.91 -13.98 -5.07
C ILE A 186 -1.94 -13.20 -6.38
N GLY A 187 -1.02 -13.49 -7.30
CA GLY A 187 -0.94 -12.85 -8.59
C GLY A 187 -2.14 -13.14 -9.48
N ASN A 188 -2.42 -12.24 -10.42
CA ASN A 188 -3.32 -12.57 -11.53
C ASN A 188 -2.59 -13.44 -12.56
N LYS A 189 -3.34 -14.20 -13.35
CA LYS A 189 -2.77 -14.96 -14.47
C LYS A 189 -2.54 -14.10 -15.71
N ASP A 190 -1.69 -14.61 -16.60
CA ASP A 190 -1.37 -14.01 -17.90
C ASP A 190 -0.91 -12.55 -17.74
N GLN A 191 -0.26 -12.23 -16.62
CA GLN A 191 0.35 -10.93 -16.41
C GLN A 191 1.68 -10.90 -17.18
N PRO A 192 2.00 -9.79 -17.87
CA PRO A 192 3.26 -9.68 -18.56
C PRO A 192 4.42 -9.65 -17.55
N LEU A 193 5.57 -10.14 -17.99
CA LEU A 193 6.83 -10.22 -17.27
C LEU A 193 6.89 -11.31 -16.22
N LEU A 194 5.82 -11.57 -15.45
CA LEU A 194 5.85 -12.49 -14.32
C LEU A 194 5.20 -13.82 -14.65
N LYS A 195 5.72 -14.89 -14.06
CA LYS A 195 5.09 -16.22 -14.14
C LYS A 195 3.72 -16.23 -13.49
N ASP A 196 2.85 -17.09 -14.00
CA ASP A 196 1.58 -17.37 -13.34
C ASP A 196 1.77 -17.91 -11.91
N PRO A 197 0.82 -17.65 -10.99
CA PRO A 197 0.88 -18.20 -9.64
C PRO A 197 0.97 -19.72 -9.65
N ALA A 198 1.99 -20.27 -9.00
CA ALA A 198 2.13 -21.71 -8.85
C ALA A 198 1.15 -22.24 -7.78
N LEU A 199 0.56 -23.41 -8.06
CA LEU A 199 -0.35 -24.07 -7.13
C LEU A 199 0.42 -24.79 -6.02
N THR A 200 -0.16 -24.81 -4.82
CA THR A 200 0.35 -25.59 -3.70
C THR A 200 -0.46 -26.87 -3.53
N GLU A 201 0.23 -28.02 -3.40
CA GLU A 201 -0.45 -29.32 -3.41
C GLU A 201 -1.10 -29.71 -2.08
N GLU A 202 -0.53 -29.32 -0.94
CA GLU A 202 -0.90 -29.86 0.38
C GLU A 202 -0.75 -28.81 1.50
N ALA A 203 -1.69 -28.78 2.44
CA ALA A 203 -1.59 -28.02 3.70
C ALA A 203 -2.60 -28.54 4.73
N ASP A 204 -2.26 -28.52 6.02
CA ASP A 204 -3.26 -28.67 7.07
C ASP A 204 -4.08 -27.38 7.21
N TYR A 205 -3.44 -26.21 7.07
CA TYR A 205 -4.02 -24.90 7.30
C TYR A 205 -3.57 -23.90 6.24
N VAL A 206 -4.45 -23.00 5.84
CA VAL A 206 -4.14 -21.95 4.85
C VAL A 206 -4.53 -20.59 5.40
N VAL A 207 -3.65 -19.61 5.26
CA VAL A 207 -3.93 -18.18 5.43
C VAL A 207 -3.84 -17.55 4.04
N MET A 208 -4.94 -17.01 3.53
CA MET A 208 -4.99 -16.47 2.17
C MET A 208 -5.56 -15.05 2.10
N GLU A 209 -5.09 -14.28 1.12
CA GLU A 209 -5.61 -12.95 0.83
C GLU A 209 -7.04 -12.96 0.28
N SER A 210 -7.67 -11.79 0.26
CA SER A 210 -9.03 -11.61 -0.24
C SER A 210 -9.27 -10.24 -0.86
N THR A 211 -8.23 -9.62 -1.42
CA THR A 211 -8.28 -8.21 -1.88
C THR A 211 -9.43 -7.97 -2.87
N TYR A 212 -9.66 -8.94 -3.76
CA TYR A 212 -10.76 -8.96 -4.73
C TYR A 212 -11.70 -10.15 -4.54
N GLY A 213 -11.88 -10.62 -3.30
CA GLY A 213 -12.77 -11.75 -2.99
C GLY A 213 -14.25 -11.52 -3.35
N ASP A 214 -14.66 -10.29 -3.64
CA ASP A 214 -16.02 -9.86 -4.02
C ASP A 214 -16.16 -9.53 -5.52
N ARG A 215 -15.10 -9.63 -6.32
CA ARG A 215 -15.08 -9.11 -7.69
C ARG A 215 -14.49 -10.08 -8.69
N LEU A 216 -14.98 -9.98 -9.92
CA LEU A 216 -14.37 -10.61 -11.09
C LEU A 216 -13.67 -9.52 -11.90
N HIS A 217 -12.51 -9.85 -12.46
CA HIS A 217 -11.95 -9.03 -13.52
C HIS A 217 -12.76 -9.23 -14.79
N ASP A 218 -12.97 -8.14 -15.52
CA ASP A 218 -13.79 -8.16 -16.72
C ASP A 218 -13.01 -8.90 -17.84
N LYS A 219 -13.44 -10.13 -18.15
CA LYS A 219 -12.75 -11.01 -19.12
C LYS A 219 -13.03 -10.66 -20.58
N ASP A 220 -14.07 -9.84 -20.82
CA ASP A 220 -14.55 -9.46 -22.15
C ASP A 220 -13.98 -8.12 -22.64
N VAL A 221 -13.19 -7.42 -21.81
CA VAL A 221 -12.47 -6.22 -22.24
C VAL A 221 -11.23 -6.68 -23.01
N GLY A 222 -11.03 -6.16 -24.22
CA GLY A 222 -9.91 -6.50 -25.09
C GLY A 222 -8.55 -6.41 -24.38
N TYR A 223 -7.51 -6.95 -25.02
CA TYR A 223 -6.15 -6.92 -24.49
C TYR A 223 -5.85 -5.51 -23.89
N PRO A 224 -5.32 -5.42 -22.65
CA PRO A 224 -5.10 -4.13 -21.97
C PRO A 224 -4.30 -3.11 -22.79
N VAL A 225 -3.55 -3.61 -23.77
CA VAL A 225 -2.75 -2.86 -24.73
C VAL A 225 -3.61 -2.00 -25.66
N GLU A 226 -4.71 -2.54 -26.19
CA GLU A 226 -5.62 -1.87 -27.11
C GLU A 226 -6.38 -0.75 -26.40
N GLU A 227 -6.90 -1.02 -25.21
CA GLU A 227 -7.58 -0.01 -24.39
C GLU A 227 -6.58 1.12 -24.02
N LEU A 228 -5.37 0.76 -23.60
CA LEU A 228 -4.32 1.74 -23.33
C LEU A 228 -3.99 2.55 -24.58
N ALA A 229 -3.79 1.92 -25.75
CA ALA A 229 -3.50 2.61 -27.00
C ALA A 229 -4.61 3.58 -27.40
N GLN A 230 -5.88 3.19 -27.23
CA GLN A 230 -7.02 4.07 -27.47
C GLN A 230 -7.00 5.27 -26.54
N ILE A 231 -6.81 5.07 -25.22
CA ILE A 231 -6.75 6.17 -24.24
C ILE A 231 -5.60 7.13 -24.58
N LEU A 232 -4.42 6.60 -24.94
CA LEU A 232 -3.28 7.41 -25.34
C LEU A 232 -3.64 8.27 -26.56
N LYS A 233 -4.16 7.65 -27.63
CA LYS A 233 -4.54 8.33 -28.86
C LYS A 233 -5.57 9.43 -28.60
N GLU A 234 -6.67 9.11 -27.93
CA GLU A 234 -7.74 10.07 -27.65
C GLU A 234 -7.25 11.25 -26.80
N THR A 235 -6.35 11.00 -25.86
CA THR A 235 -5.77 12.06 -25.02
C THR A 235 -4.81 12.95 -25.83
N PHE A 236 -3.97 12.34 -26.67
CA PHE A 236 -3.02 13.08 -27.50
C PHE A 236 -3.69 13.87 -28.61
N ASP A 237 -4.78 13.37 -29.19
CA ASP A 237 -5.61 14.09 -30.17
C ASP A 237 -6.19 15.40 -29.57
N ARG A 238 -6.44 15.42 -28.25
CA ARG A 238 -6.84 16.63 -27.50
C ARG A 238 -5.68 17.54 -27.11
N GLY A 239 -4.43 17.12 -27.34
CA GLY A 239 -3.23 17.84 -26.90
C GLY A 239 -2.91 17.68 -25.41
N GLY A 240 -3.50 16.67 -24.75
CA GLY A 240 -3.34 16.44 -23.31
C GLY A 240 -2.22 15.47 -22.96
N ASN A 241 -1.91 15.41 -21.66
CA ASN A 241 -1.00 14.43 -21.08
C ASN A 241 -1.79 13.27 -20.48
N VAL A 242 -1.20 12.07 -20.52
CA VAL A 242 -1.70 10.91 -19.77
C VAL A 242 -0.87 10.75 -18.50
N VAL A 243 -1.49 11.00 -17.35
CA VAL A 243 -0.86 10.87 -16.03
C VAL A 243 -1.29 9.55 -15.41
N ILE A 244 -0.32 8.71 -15.06
CA ILE A 244 -0.55 7.36 -14.53
C ILE A 244 0.04 7.28 -13.12
N PRO A 245 -0.80 7.46 -12.06
CA PRO A 245 -0.41 7.08 -10.71
C PRO A 245 -0.11 5.58 -10.67
N SER A 246 1.12 5.21 -10.32
CA SER A 246 1.55 3.81 -10.28
C SER A 246 2.45 3.52 -9.08
N PHE A 247 2.39 2.29 -8.59
CA PHE A 247 3.37 1.80 -7.62
C PHE A 247 4.74 1.68 -8.30
N ALA A 248 5.79 2.08 -7.59
CA ALA A 248 7.15 2.11 -8.14
C ALA A 248 7.67 0.72 -8.54
N VAL A 249 7.20 -0.32 -7.85
CA VAL A 249 7.55 -1.72 -8.08
C VAL A 249 6.33 -2.49 -8.57
N GLY A 250 6.52 -3.34 -9.58
CA GLY A 250 5.45 -4.12 -10.21
C GLY A 250 4.73 -3.34 -11.29
N ARG A 251 3.78 -2.47 -10.90
CA ARG A 251 2.84 -1.89 -11.85
C ARG A 251 3.50 -0.95 -12.85
N THR A 252 4.50 -0.17 -12.44
CA THR A 252 5.26 0.67 -13.39
C THR A 252 5.92 -0.17 -14.48
N GLN A 253 6.53 -1.31 -14.14
CA GLN A 253 7.22 -2.18 -15.09
C GLN A 253 6.23 -2.84 -16.07
N VAL A 254 5.06 -3.26 -15.58
CA VAL A 254 3.97 -3.75 -16.44
C VAL A 254 3.50 -2.67 -17.42
N MET A 255 3.36 -1.41 -16.98
CA MET A 255 3.00 -0.31 -17.88
C MET A 255 4.08 -0.04 -18.93
N LEU A 256 5.35 -0.14 -18.56
CA LEU A 256 6.46 0.01 -19.52
C LEU A 256 6.45 -1.10 -20.58
N PHE A 257 6.11 -2.33 -20.19
CA PHE A 257 5.95 -3.44 -21.14
C PHE A 257 4.85 -3.17 -22.17
N TYR A 258 3.66 -2.74 -21.73
CA TYR A 258 2.57 -2.43 -22.68
C TYR A 258 2.88 -1.22 -23.56
N LEU A 259 3.49 -0.17 -23.01
CA LEU A 259 3.90 1.00 -23.81
C LEU A 259 4.94 0.62 -24.87
N ARG A 260 5.84 -0.33 -24.56
CA ARG A 260 6.76 -0.92 -25.54
C ARG A 260 5.99 -1.63 -26.65
N GLN A 261 5.02 -2.48 -26.31
CA GLN A 261 4.20 -3.19 -27.31
C GLN A 261 3.43 -2.21 -28.21
N ILE A 262 2.81 -1.18 -27.64
CA ILE A 262 2.09 -0.12 -28.39
C ILE A 262 3.01 0.54 -29.41
N LYS A 263 4.23 0.92 -29.00
CA LYS A 263 5.22 1.55 -29.89
C LYS A 263 5.76 0.58 -30.94
N GLN A 264 6.06 -0.66 -30.54
CA GLN A 264 6.59 -1.69 -31.44
C GLN A 264 5.59 -2.05 -32.54
N ASN A 265 4.31 -2.15 -32.18
CA ASN A 265 3.22 -2.53 -33.08
C ASN A 265 2.58 -1.33 -33.81
N ASP A 266 3.15 -0.12 -33.66
CA ASP A 266 2.68 1.11 -34.30
C ASP A 266 1.19 1.39 -34.06
N MET A 267 0.69 1.09 -32.86
CA MET A 267 -0.74 1.16 -32.53
C MET A 267 -1.27 2.60 -32.40
N VAL A 268 -0.36 3.58 -32.28
CA VAL A 268 -0.66 5.02 -32.27
C VAL A 268 0.23 5.71 -33.32
N PRO A 269 -0.04 5.51 -34.63
CA PRO A 269 0.87 5.84 -35.71
C PRO A 269 1.08 7.35 -35.90
N GLU A 270 0.15 8.19 -35.47
CA GLU A 270 0.28 9.66 -35.48
C GLU A 270 1.28 10.17 -34.44
N TYR A 271 1.58 9.36 -33.42
CA TYR A 271 2.40 9.73 -32.27
C TYR A 271 3.55 8.74 -32.00
N LYS A 272 4.12 8.06 -33.02
CA LYS A 272 5.06 6.93 -32.87
C LYS A 272 6.14 7.07 -31.79
N ASN A 273 6.71 8.27 -31.64
CA ASN A 273 7.79 8.56 -30.71
C ASN A 273 7.36 9.39 -29.49
N PHE A 274 6.09 9.30 -29.06
CA PHE A 274 5.60 10.04 -27.88
C PHE A 274 6.51 9.82 -26.66
N PRO A 275 6.84 10.88 -25.89
CA PRO A 275 7.66 10.74 -24.69
C PRO A 275 6.93 9.97 -23.58
N VAL A 276 7.66 9.10 -22.90
CA VAL A 276 7.21 8.44 -21.67
C VAL A 276 8.18 8.78 -20.55
N TYR A 277 7.68 9.45 -19.51
CA TYR A 277 8.46 9.80 -18.33
C TYR A 277 8.15 8.85 -17.17
N VAL A 278 9.18 8.28 -16.56
CA VAL A 278 9.08 7.61 -15.25
C VAL A 278 9.68 8.56 -14.22
N ASP A 279 8.81 9.26 -13.49
CA ASP A 279 9.19 10.25 -12.49
C ASP A 279 9.08 9.70 -11.07
N SER A 280 9.98 8.77 -10.76
CA SER A 280 10.13 8.15 -9.46
C SER A 280 11.53 7.51 -9.37
N PRO A 281 12.44 8.02 -8.50
CA PRO A 281 13.75 7.41 -8.29
C PRO A 281 13.64 5.93 -7.91
N LEU A 282 12.72 5.62 -6.99
CA LEU A 282 12.44 4.25 -6.58
C LEU A 282 12.01 3.35 -7.75
N ALA A 283 11.23 3.85 -8.70
CA ALA A 283 10.82 3.06 -9.86
C ALA A 283 11.99 2.78 -10.83
N VAL A 284 12.96 3.71 -10.91
CA VAL A 284 14.19 3.51 -11.67
C VAL A 284 15.03 2.40 -11.04
N ASP A 285 15.31 2.49 -9.74
CA ASP A 285 16.06 1.46 -9.00
C ASP A 285 15.37 0.09 -9.08
N ALA A 286 14.04 0.07 -8.96
CA ALA A 286 13.26 -1.16 -9.10
C ALA A 286 13.36 -1.77 -10.51
N THR A 287 13.42 -0.94 -11.55
CA THR A 287 13.57 -1.41 -12.94
C THR A 287 14.92 -2.12 -13.13
N GLU A 288 15.99 -1.64 -12.50
CA GLU A 288 17.29 -2.31 -12.52
C GLU A 288 17.22 -3.69 -11.84
N ILE A 289 16.57 -3.77 -10.66
CA ILE A 289 16.39 -5.05 -9.94
C ILE A 289 15.58 -6.07 -10.76
N PHE A 290 14.57 -5.63 -11.51
CA PHE A 290 13.82 -6.51 -12.42
C PHE A 290 14.74 -7.16 -13.46
N LEU A 291 15.66 -6.38 -14.05
CA LEU A 291 16.60 -6.87 -15.05
C LEU A 291 17.65 -7.82 -14.43
N GLU A 292 18.07 -7.58 -13.18
CA GLU A 292 19.02 -8.46 -12.49
C GLU A 292 18.45 -9.83 -12.09
N ASN A 293 17.12 -9.98 -12.04
CA ASN A 293 16.45 -11.20 -11.58
C ASN A 293 15.64 -11.92 -12.69
N GLU A 294 15.88 -11.54 -13.96
CA GLU A 294 15.11 -12.00 -15.12
C GLU A 294 15.02 -13.53 -15.23
N GLU A 295 16.13 -14.28 -15.12
CA GLU A 295 16.14 -15.74 -15.28
C GLU A 295 15.23 -16.48 -14.28
N SER A 296 15.10 -15.95 -13.06
CA SER A 296 14.40 -16.64 -11.97
C SER A 296 12.91 -16.32 -11.92
N CYS A 297 12.53 -15.10 -12.32
CA CYS A 297 11.19 -14.56 -12.08
C CYS A 297 10.41 -14.30 -13.37
N PHE A 298 11.06 -14.20 -14.54
CA PHE A 298 10.35 -13.84 -15.76
C PHE A 298 9.60 -15.01 -16.39
N ASP A 299 8.47 -14.70 -17.03
CA ASP A 299 7.74 -15.64 -17.87
C ASP A 299 8.51 -16.01 -19.15
N GLU A 300 7.99 -16.99 -19.89
CA GLU A 300 8.63 -17.47 -21.11
C GLU A 300 8.67 -16.42 -22.25
N GLU A 301 7.69 -15.52 -22.34
CA GLU A 301 7.62 -14.49 -23.37
C GLU A 301 8.68 -13.41 -23.14
N ALA A 302 8.79 -12.92 -21.91
CA ALA A 302 9.77 -11.94 -21.48
C ALA A 302 11.20 -12.50 -21.60
N LEU A 303 11.41 -13.76 -21.21
CA LEU A 303 12.70 -14.44 -21.41
C LEU A 303 13.05 -14.59 -22.90
N ALA A 304 12.06 -14.88 -23.76
CA ALA A 304 12.29 -14.95 -25.20
C ALA A 304 12.74 -13.60 -25.79
N LEU A 305 12.22 -12.48 -25.30
CA LEU A 305 12.69 -11.13 -25.69
C LEU A 305 14.14 -10.90 -25.27
N ILE A 306 14.49 -11.26 -24.04
CA ILE A 306 15.85 -11.12 -23.52
C ILE A 306 16.84 -11.97 -24.31
N HIS A 307 16.50 -13.21 -24.62
CA HIS A 307 17.33 -14.10 -25.44
C HIS A 307 17.55 -13.57 -26.87
N GLN A 308 16.66 -12.70 -27.37
CA GLN A 308 16.82 -11.98 -28.65
C GLN A 308 17.64 -10.69 -28.51
N GLY A 309 18.12 -10.36 -27.30
CA GLY A 309 18.82 -9.11 -26.99
C GLY A 309 17.89 -7.91 -26.87
N ILE A 310 16.59 -8.12 -26.65
CA ILE A 310 15.58 -7.07 -26.55
C ILE A 310 15.16 -6.90 -25.10
N ASN A 311 15.38 -5.70 -24.56
CA ASN A 311 14.90 -5.37 -23.21
C ASN A 311 13.35 -5.25 -23.21
N PRO A 312 12.64 -5.95 -22.32
CA PRO A 312 11.17 -6.03 -22.35
C PRO A 312 10.47 -4.75 -21.85
N ILE A 313 11.18 -3.85 -21.16
CA ILE A 313 10.62 -2.65 -20.53
C ILE A 313 11.32 -1.35 -20.93
N THR A 314 12.21 -1.41 -21.94
CA THR A 314 12.91 -0.24 -22.50
C THR A 314 12.51 -0.03 -23.96
N PHE A 315 12.35 1.23 -24.37
CA PHE A 315 11.96 1.61 -25.73
C PHE A 315 12.36 3.05 -26.05
N SER A 316 12.34 3.41 -27.34
CA SER A 316 12.63 4.78 -27.79
C SER A 316 11.62 5.79 -27.24
N GLY A 317 12.11 6.87 -26.62
CA GLY A 317 11.31 7.91 -25.98
C GLY A 317 11.02 7.68 -24.50
N LEU A 318 11.49 6.57 -23.90
CA LEU A 318 11.50 6.39 -22.44
C LEU A 318 12.54 7.32 -21.80
N LYS A 319 12.11 8.09 -20.80
CA LYS A 319 12.93 9.03 -20.03
C LYS A 319 12.77 8.71 -18.55
N LEU A 320 13.87 8.28 -17.92
CA LEU A 320 13.93 7.99 -16.48
C LEU A 320 14.35 9.27 -15.75
N THR A 321 13.58 9.68 -14.75
CA THR A 321 13.76 10.96 -14.05
C THR A 321 14.10 10.73 -12.59
N ILE A 322 15.34 11.07 -12.21
CA ILE A 322 15.86 10.81 -10.86
C ILE A 322 15.89 12.10 -10.05
N SER A 323 16.31 13.22 -10.65
CA SER A 323 16.47 14.48 -9.92
C SER A 323 15.18 15.30 -9.86
N THR A 324 15.10 16.18 -8.86
CA THR A 324 13.99 17.13 -8.72
C THR A 324 13.93 18.14 -9.86
N ASP A 325 15.07 18.52 -10.43
CA ASP A 325 15.12 19.52 -11.50
C ASP A 325 14.71 18.92 -12.84
N GLU A 326 15.08 17.67 -13.13
CA GLU A 326 14.53 16.93 -14.26
C GLU A 326 13.00 16.76 -14.12
N SER A 327 12.49 16.43 -12.93
CA SER A 327 11.05 16.31 -12.65
C SER A 327 10.29 17.60 -12.94
N LYS A 328 10.84 18.77 -12.56
CA LYS A 328 10.25 20.07 -12.92
C LYS A 328 10.29 20.34 -14.41
N ALA A 329 11.38 19.98 -15.10
CA ALA A 329 11.53 20.20 -16.54
C ALA A 329 10.48 19.44 -17.38
N ILE A 330 9.86 18.36 -16.84
CA ILE A 330 8.73 17.68 -17.48
C ILE A 330 7.56 18.64 -17.73
N LEU A 331 7.34 19.62 -16.85
CA LEU A 331 6.26 20.61 -16.96
C LEU A 331 6.48 21.63 -18.07
N ASP A 332 7.74 21.84 -18.48
CA ASP A 332 8.13 22.78 -19.53
C ASP A 332 8.12 22.13 -20.93
N ASP A 333 7.95 20.82 -20.99
CA ASP A 333 7.79 20.07 -22.22
C ASP A 333 6.29 20.07 -22.63
N TYR A 334 5.93 20.79 -23.68
CA TYR A 334 4.55 20.96 -24.13
C TYR A 334 4.04 19.85 -25.08
N GLU A 335 4.90 18.92 -25.51
CA GLU A 335 4.46 17.81 -26.37
C GLU A 335 3.54 16.85 -25.57
N PRO A 336 2.45 16.33 -26.15
CA PRO A 336 1.64 15.29 -25.49
C PRO A 336 2.52 14.11 -25.05
N LYS A 337 2.43 13.75 -23.78
CA LYS A 337 3.34 12.77 -23.15
C LYS A 337 2.61 11.86 -22.15
N VAL A 338 3.23 10.72 -21.86
CA VAL A 338 2.86 9.86 -20.74
C VAL A 338 3.75 10.17 -19.54
N ILE A 339 3.15 10.29 -18.35
CA ILE A 339 3.87 10.50 -17.09
C ILE A 339 3.45 9.42 -16.11
N ILE A 340 4.37 8.50 -15.79
CA ILE A 340 4.20 7.48 -14.75
C ILE A 340 4.90 7.97 -13.49
N SER A 341 4.21 8.07 -12.36
CA SER A 341 4.82 8.55 -11.13
C SER A 341 4.16 7.94 -9.88
N ALA A 342 5.00 7.70 -8.87
CA ALA A 342 4.60 7.20 -7.57
C ALA A 342 4.12 8.35 -6.63
N SER A 343 3.21 8.09 -5.68
CA SER A 343 2.62 6.79 -5.33
C SER A 343 1.37 6.42 -6.14
N GLY A 344 1.07 5.12 -6.25
CA GLY A 344 -0.08 4.59 -6.99
C GLY A 344 -1.46 5.00 -6.44
N MET A 345 -1.53 5.39 -5.16
CA MET A 345 -2.78 5.85 -4.52
C MET A 345 -2.86 7.37 -4.32
N CYS A 346 -1.90 8.12 -4.87
CA CYS A 346 -1.84 9.58 -4.85
C CYS A 346 -1.75 10.22 -3.45
N ASP A 347 -1.33 9.46 -2.44
CA ASP A 347 -1.18 9.90 -1.04
C ASP A 347 0.11 10.72 -0.82
N ALA A 348 1.20 10.32 -1.46
CA ALA A 348 2.54 10.89 -1.32
C ALA A 348 3.30 10.95 -2.65
N GLY A 349 4.52 11.48 -2.63
CA GLY A 349 5.43 11.46 -3.78
C GLY A 349 5.18 12.52 -4.86
N ARG A 350 5.89 12.36 -5.98
CA ARG A 350 5.92 13.32 -7.10
C ARG A 350 4.61 13.35 -7.89
N ILE A 351 3.82 12.28 -7.85
CA ILE A 351 2.50 12.22 -8.48
C ILE A 351 1.60 13.40 -8.08
N LYS A 352 1.71 13.90 -6.83
CA LYS A 352 0.94 15.05 -6.36
C LYS A 352 1.26 16.33 -7.12
N HIS A 353 2.52 16.52 -7.53
CA HIS A 353 2.90 17.63 -8.41
C HIS A 353 2.27 17.45 -9.80
N HIS A 354 2.37 16.27 -10.39
CA HIS A 354 1.76 15.99 -11.70
C HIS A 354 0.24 16.17 -11.69
N LEU A 355 -0.46 15.70 -10.65
CA LEU A 355 -1.89 15.95 -10.48
C LEU A 355 -2.21 17.43 -10.32
N LYS A 356 -1.42 18.20 -9.54
CA LYS A 356 -1.60 19.65 -9.41
C LYS A 356 -1.58 20.37 -10.77
N HIS A 357 -0.73 19.91 -11.70
CA HIS A 357 -0.55 20.55 -13.00
C HIS A 357 -1.45 20.01 -14.12
N ASN A 358 -1.97 18.78 -14.01
CA ASN A 358 -2.75 18.13 -15.07
C ASN A 358 -4.22 17.91 -14.73
N LEU A 359 -4.60 17.77 -13.44
CA LEU A 359 -5.95 17.35 -13.05
C LEU A 359 -7.06 18.36 -13.41
N TRP A 360 -6.72 19.65 -13.50
CA TRP A 360 -7.66 20.73 -13.85
C TRP A 360 -7.74 20.99 -15.37
N ARG A 361 -6.95 20.29 -16.18
CA ARG A 361 -6.87 20.45 -17.63
C ARG A 361 -7.80 19.43 -18.32
N PRO A 362 -8.88 19.87 -19.00
CA PRO A 362 -9.85 18.95 -19.61
C PRO A 362 -9.30 18.13 -20.77
N GLU A 363 -8.21 18.56 -21.39
CA GLU A 363 -7.54 17.79 -22.44
C GLU A 363 -6.77 16.57 -21.89
N CYS A 364 -6.36 16.60 -20.63
CA CYS A 364 -5.56 15.55 -20.00
C CYS A 364 -6.40 14.37 -19.52
N THR A 365 -5.74 13.24 -19.30
CA THR A 365 -6.32 12.04 -18.72
C THR A 365 -5.51 11.59 -17.51
N VAL A 366 -6.20 11.25 -16.42
CA VAL A 366 -5.61 10.54 -15.28
C VAL A 366 -6.08 9.10 -15.34
N LEU A 367 -5.13 8.18 -15.50
CA LEU A 367 -5.37 6.77 -15.72
C LEU A 367 -4.92 5.95 -14.49
N PHE A 368 -5.88 5.36 -13.79
CA PHE A 368 -5.61 4.47 -12.66
C PHE A 368 -5.42 3.02 -13.13
N VAL A 369 -4.33 2.39 -12.70
CA VAL A 369 -3.91 1.04 -13.14
C VAL A 369 -3.65 0.10 -11.96
N GLY A 370 -4.22 0.39 -10.79
CA GLY A 370 -4.04 -0.41 -9.58
C GLY A 370 -5.06 -0.08 -8.50
N TYR A 371 -5.16 -0.95 -7.49
CA TYR A 371 -6.11 -0.81 -6.40
C TYR A 371 -5.99 0.55 -5.69
N GLN A 372 -7.14 1.14 -5.37
CA GLN A 372 -7.25 2.41 -4.67
C GLN A 372 -7.91 2.19 -3.32
N SER A 373 -7.12 2.24 -2.25
CA SER A 373 -7.63 2.02 -0.89
C SER A 373 -8.67 3.06 -0.48
N ALA A 374 -9.62 2.63 0.35
CA ALA A 374 -10.66 3.50 0.89
C ALA A 374 -10.05 4.70 1.63
N GLY A 375 -10.51 5.91 1.25
CA GLY A 375 -10.04 7.16 1.83
C GLY A 375 -8.77 7.76 1.22
N SER A 376 -8.11 7.06 0.28
CA SER A 376 -6.98 7.63 -0.46
C SER A 376 -7.42 8.77 -1.39
N PRO A 377 -6.52 9.71 -1.75
CA PRO A 377 -6.83 10.73 -2.75
C PRO A 377 -7.18 10.13 -4.12
N GLY A 378 -6.48 9.07 -4.53
CA GLY A 378 -6.77 8.38 -5.80
C GLY A 378 -8.17 7.78 -5.83
N ARG A 379 -8.60 7.11 -4.75
CA ARG A 379 -9.98 6.59 -4.62
C ARG A 379 -11.04 7.69 -4.77
N ARG A 380 -10.82 8.84 -4.14
CA ARG A 380 -11.75 9.98 -4.21
C ARG A 380 -11.87 10.56 -5.62
N ILE A 381 -10.77 10.62 -6.37
CA ILE A 381 -10.78 11.06 -7.78
C ILE A 381 -11.59 10.07 -8.61
N LEU A 382 -11.32 8.77 -8.44
CA LEU A 382 -12.00 7.70 -9.16
C LEU A 382 -13.51 7.65 -8.89
N GLU A 383 -13.94 7.99 -7.68
CA GLU A 383 -15.35 8.09 -7.26
C GLU A 383 -16.03 9.40 -7.73
N GLY A 384 -15.38 10.21 -8.57
CA GLY A 384 -16.00 11.36 -9.21
C GLY A 384 -15.98 12.65 -8.38
N ALA A 385 -15.01 12.83 -7.49
CA ALA A 385 -14.84 14.11 -6.78
C ALA A 385 -14.59 15.26 -7.77
N GLU A 386 -15.40 16.33 -7.70
CA GLU A 386 -15.22 17.53 -8.53
C GLU A 386 -13.99 18.36 -8.11
N GLU A 387 -13.54 18.22 -6.87
CA GLU A 387 -12.39 18.92 -6.30
C GLU A 387 -11.66 18.05 -5.27
N ILE A 388 -10.32 18.09 -5.31
CA ILE A 388 -9.48 17.49 -4.27
C ILE A 388 -8.44 18.48 -3.74
N LYS A 389 -7.95 18.24 -2.52
CA LYS A 389 -6.89 19.05 -1.93
C LYS A 389 -5.52 18.45 -2.20
N ILE A 390 -4.67 19.18 -2.90
CA ILE A 390 -3.28 18.82 -3.16
C ILE A 390 -2.38 19.89 -2.54
N PHE A 391 -1.43 19.49 -1.69
CA PHE A 391 -0.59 20.40 -0.89
C PHE A 391 -1.35 21.43 -0.04
N GLY A 392 -2.64 21.17 0.25
CA GLY A 392 -3.52 22.06 1.00
C GLY A 392 -4.31 23.04 0.12
N GLU A 393 -4.05 23.07 -1.18
CA GLU A 393 -4.76 23.89 -2.16
C GLU A 393 -5.86 23.08 -2.84
N PRO A 394 -7.06 23.66 -3.08
CA PRO A 394 -8.09 23.02 -3.88
C PRO A 394 -7.66 22.95 -5.35
N VAL A 395 -7.85 21.78 -5.97
CA VAL A 395 -7.60 21.52 -7.39
C VAL A 395 -8.86 20.91 -7.98
N ALA A 396 -9.42 21.57 -9.00
CA ALA A 396 -10.58 21.09 -9.72
C ALA A 396 -10.24 19.84 -10.53
N VAL A 397 -11.16 18.87 -10.55
CA VAL A 397 -11.06 17.66 -11.38
C VAL A 397 -11.82 17.90 -12.67
N ARG A 398 -11.07 18.18 -13.74
CA ARG A 398 -11.61 18.40 -15.10
C ARG A 398 -11.00 17.46 -16.14
N ALA A 399 -9.82 16.91 -15.84
CA ALA A 399 -9.22 15.86 -16.64
C ALA A 399 -10.15 14.64 -16.73
N GLU A 400 -10.06 13.91 -17.83
CA GLU A 400 -10.77 12.64 -17.97
C GLU A 400 -10.20 11.61 -16.98
N ILE A 401 -11.05 10.92 -16.24
CA ILE A 401 -10.65 9.90 -15.27
C ILE A 401 -10.98 8.52 -15.84
N LYS A 402 -9.96 7.69 -16.02
CA LYS A 402 -10.08 6.33 -16.54
C LYS A 402 -9.44 5.32 -15.58
N SER A 403 -9.86 4.07 -15.69
CA SER A 403 -9.25 2.96 -14.96
C SER A 403 -9.22 1.71 -15.81
N ILE A 404 -8.07 1.03 -15.86
CA ILE A 404 -7.96 -0.30 -16.48
C ILE A 404 -7.82 -1.32 -15.35
N ASN A 405 -8.94 -1.99 -15.02
CA ASN A 405 -9.03 -2.87 -13.84
C ASN A 405 -8.38 -4.25 -14.07
N THR A 406 -8.22 -4.68 -15.32
CA THR A 406 -7.53 -5.93 -15.70
C THR A 406 -6.03 -5.90 -15.36
N LEU A 407 -5.50 -4.71 -15.06
CA LEU A 407 -4.14 -4.50 -14.60
C LEU A 407 -4.05 -4.49 -13.07
N SER A 408 -4.81 -5.31 -12.35
CA SER A 408 -4.56 -5.52 -10.92
C SER A 408 -3.40 -6.51 -10.72
N GLY A 409 -2.64 -6.35 -9.62
CA GLY A 409 -1.56 -7.27 -9.27
C GLY A 409 -2.07 -8.48 -8.50
N HIS A 410 -3.31 -8.39 -8.01
CA HIS A 410 -3.98 -9.43 -7.25
C HIS A 410 -4.88 -10.25 -8.16
N ALA A 411 -5.05 -11.53 -7.84
CA ALA A 411 -6.08 -12.38 -8.41
C ALA A 411 -7.47 -11.83 -8.10
N ASP A 412 -8.39 -11.99 -9.04
CA ASP A 412 -9.80 -11.80 -8.78
C ASP A 412 -10.40 -12.98 -7.99
N ARG A 413 -11.69 -12.91 -7.69
CA ARG A 413 -12.39 -13.97 -6.97
C ARG A 413 -12.22 -15.36 -7.61
N GLU A 414 -12.17 -15.46 -8.94
CA GLU A 414 -11.98 -16.74 -9.61
C GLU A 414 -10.54 -17.26 -9.49
N GLY A 415 -9.54 -16.39 -9.64
CA GLY A 415 -8.14 -16.76 -9.40
C GLY A 415 -7.88 -17.19 -7.95
N LEU A 416 -8.48 -16.50 -6.97
CA LEU A 416 -8.41 -16.89 -5.55
C LEU A 416 -9.05 -18.26 -5.31
N LEU A 417 -10.22 -18.52 -5.91
CA LEU A 417 -10.90 -19.82 -5.83
C LEU A 417 -10.11 -20.92 -6.52
N GLU A 418 -9.51 -20.63 -7.68
CA GLU A 418 -8.69 -21.60 -8.40
C GLU A 418 -7.49 -22.02 -7.54
N TRP A 419 -6.78 -21.05 -6.94
CA TRP A 419 -5.62 -21.32 -6.11
C TRP A 419 -5.95 -22.23 -4.91
N ILE A 420 -7.02 -21.95 -4.16
CA ILE A 420 -7.43 -22.78 -3.01
C ILE A 420 -8.01 -24.14 -3.43
N THR A 421 -8.48 -24.30 -4.68
CA THR A 421 -8.86 -25.60 -5.24
C THR A 421 -7.68 -26.43 -5.73
N GLY A 422 -6.50 -25.83 -5.87
CA GLY A 422 -5.27 -26.53 -6.27
C GLY A 422 -4.75 -27.54 -5.23
N PHE A 423 -5.21 -27.46 -3.99
CA PHE A 423 -4.84 -28.40 -2.94
C PHE A 423 -5.50 -29.77 -3.17
N LYS A 424 -4.70 -30.84 -3.13
CA LYS A 424 -5.14 -32.24 -3.33
C LYS A 424 -6.20 -32.65 -2.30
N GLU A 425 -6.01 -32.23 -1.05
CA GLU A 425 -6.98 -32.37 0.03
C GLU A 425 -7.35 -30.99 0.55
N LYS A 426 -8.63 -30.78 0.88
CA LYS A 426 -9.07 -29.51 1.45
C LYS A 426 -8.36 -29.24 2.78
N PRO A 427 -7.77 -28.05 2.98
CA PRO A 427 -7.22 -27.67 4.27
C PRO A 427 -8.27 -27.78 5.38
N ARG A 428 -7.82 -28.16 6.57
CA ARG A 428 -8.68 -28.33 7.76
C ARG A 428 -9.30 -27.02 8.21
N GLN A 429 -8.59 -25.90 7.99
CA GLN A 429 -9.09 -24.55 8.21
C GLN A 429 -8.43 -23.60 7.20
N VAL A 430 -9.23 -22.71 6.63
CA VAL A 430 -8.80 -21.57 5.82
C VAL A 430 -9.09 -20.28 6.59
N PHE A 431 -8.09 -19.40 6.66
CA PHE A 431 -8.19 -18.08 7.27
C PHE A 431 -8.08 -17.03 6.17
N VAL A 432 -9.13 -16.22 6.03
CA VAL A 432 -9.25 -15.19 4.99
C VAL A 432 -8.82 -13.85 5.58
N VAL A 433 -7.74 -13.29 5.05
CA VAL A 433 -7.11 -12.04 5.49
C VAL A 433 -6.93 -11.10 4.30
N HIS A 434 -6.30 -9.95 4.49
CA HIS A 434 -5.88 -9.03 3.43
C HIS A 434 -7.01 -8.67 2.47
N GLY A 435 -8.08 -8.12 3.04
CA GLY A 435 -9.31 -7.73 2.35
C GLY A 435 -10.14 -6.83 3.24
N ASP A 436 -10.89 -5.90 2.64
CA ASP A 436 -11.81 -5.06 3.40
C ASP A 436 -12.84 -5.90 4.16
N ASP A 437 -13.29 -5.42 5.32
CA ASP A 437 -14.26 -6.07 6.23
C ASP A 437 -15.36 -6.91 5.56
N GLU A 438 -16.13 -6.30 4.65
CA GLU A 438 -17.22 -6.99 3.94
C GLU A 438 -16.70 -8.02 2.92
N VAL A 439 -15.56 -7.73 2.27
CA VAL A 439 -14.94 -8.61 1.26
C VAL A 439 -14.37 -9.86 1.91
N ALA A 440 -13.58 -9.70 2.99
CA ALA A 440 -13.00 -10.82 3.73
C ALA A 440 -14.09 -11.71 4.33
N THR A 441 -15.12 -11.09 4.93
CA THR A 441 -16.27 -11.82 5.49
C THR A 441 -17.05 -12.56 4.41
N GLY A 442 -17.38 -11.90 3.30
CA GLY A 442 -18.12 -12.48 2.18
C GLY A 442 -17.36 -13.64 1.54
N PHE A 443 -16.07 -13.47 1.27
CA PHE A 443 -15.25 -14.52 0.66
C PHE A 443 -15.08 -15.74 1.59
N ALA A 444 -14.96 -15.55 2.90
CA ALA A 444 -14.96 -16.66 3.86
C ALA A 444 -16.29 -17.44 3.87
N MET A 445 -17.43 -16.75 3.70
CA MET A 445 -18.73 -17.41 3.54
C MET A 445 -18.80 -18.21 2.24
N ASP A 446 -18.35 -17.64 1.12
CA ASP A 446 -18.29 -18.31 -0.19
C ASP A 446 -17.46 -19.61 -0.15
N LEU A 447 -16.31 -19.59 0.54
CA LEU A 447 -15.50 -20.78 0.76
C LEU A 447 -16.24 -21.82 1.61
N SER A 448 -16.99 -21.37 2.62
CA SER A 448 -17.79 -22.25 3.47
C SER A 448 -18.90 -22.94 2.69
N GLU A 449 -19.58 -22.22 1.81
CA GLU A 449 -20.59 -22.79 0.89
C GLU A 449 -19.98 -23.81 -0.09
N LYS A 450 -18.73 -23.62 -0.48
CA LYS A 450 -17.94 -24.59 -1.26
C LYS A 450 -17.38 -25.74 -0.42
N GLY A 451 -17.74 -25.82 0.86
CA GLY A 451 -17.39 -26.92 1.75
C GLY A 451 -15.97 -26.87 2.30
N TYR A 452 -15.38 -25.69 2.43
CA TYR A 452 -14.18 -25.47 3.24
C TYR A 452 -14.58 -25.06 4.66
N SER A 453 -13.76 -25.39 5.66
CA SER A 453 -13.88 -24.74 6.97
C SER A 453 -13.15 -23.41 6.89
N ALA A 454 -13.87 -22.30 6.71
CA ALA A 454 -13.27 -20.99 6.46
C ALA A 454 -13.74 -19.93 7.48
N MET A 455 -12.88 -18.96 7.78
CA MET A 455 -13.26 -17.77 8.57
C MET A 455 -12.41 -16.55 8.21
N ALA A 456 -12.94 -15.35 8.45
CA ALA A 456 -12.18 -14.10 8.41
C ALA A 456 -11.85 -13.66 9.86
N PRO A 457 -10.62 -13.90 10.37
CA PRO A 457 -10.26 -13.55 11.75
C PRO A 457 -10.16 -12.05 11.93
N PHE A 458 -10.56 -11.56 13.12
CA PHE A 458 -10.18 -10.22 13.59
C PHE A 458 -8.81 -10.26 14.26
N SER A 459 -8.15 -9.10 14.31
CA SER A 459 -6.89 -8.95 15.03
C SER A 459 -7.01 -9.46 16.47
N GLY A 460 -6.01 -10.23 16.91
CA GLY A 460 -5.95 -10.88 18.21
C GLY A 460 -6.54 -12.30 18.27
N THR A 461 -7.21 -12.78 17.21
CA THR A 461 -7.68 -14.18 17.14
C THR A 461 -6.49 -15.14 17.22
N ARG A 462 -6.63 -16.23 17.98
CA ARG A 462 -5.58 -17.22 18.26
C ARG A 462 -6.05 -18.64 17.99
N PHE A 463 -5.20 -19.43 17.35
CA PHE A 463 -5.49 -20.79 16.93
C PHE A 463 -4.34 -21.75 17.27
N ASP A 464 -4.69 -22.90 17.85
CA ASP A 464 -3.75 -23.98 18.12
C ASP A 464 -3.67 -24.91 16.90
N LEU A 465 -2.56 -24.85 16.18
CA LEU A 465 -2.31 -25.66 14.99
C LEU A 465 -2.13 -27.14 15.34
N ALA A 466 -1.67 -27.49 16.55
CA ALA A 466 -1.48 -28.88 16.94
C ALA A 466 -2.82 -29.59 17.17
N THR A 467 -3.75 -28.93 17.85
CA THR A 467 -5.07 -29.50 18.19
C THR A 467 -6.16 -29.17 17.17
N GLY A 468 -5.94 -28.16 16.31
CA GLY A 468 -6.91 -27.67 15.33
C GLY A 468 -8.08 -26.94 15.98
N LYS A 469 -7.83 -26.22 17.08
CA LYS A 469 -8.88 -25.53 17.86
C LYS A 469 -8.56 -24.05 18.05
N PHE A 470 -9.60 -23.23 18.08
CA PHE A 470 -9.47 -21.84 18.51
C PHE A 470 -9.13 -21.76 19.99
N ILE A 471 -8.07 -21.02 20.30
CA ILE A 471 -7.73 -20.61 21.67
C ILE A 471 -8.60 -19.39 22.02
N GLU A 472 -8.74 -18.46 21.08
CA GLU A 472 -9.49 -17.22 21.25
C GLU A 472 -10.00 -16.74 19.88
N ILE A 473 -11.27 -16.31 19.82
CA ILE A 473 -11.84 -15.63 18.65
C ILE A 473 -12.19 -14.21 19.09
N THR A 474 -11.52 -13.23 18.51
CA THR A 474 -11.73 -11.82 18.85
C THR A 474 -12.82 -11.20 17.98
N LYS A 475 -13.29 -10.02 18.39
CA LYS A 475 -14.19 -9.16 17.60
C LYS A 475 -13.43 -7.91 17.17
N GLY A 476 -13.78 -7.35 16.02
CA GLY A 476 -13.22 -6.08 15.58
C GLY A 476 -13.52 -4.98 16.60
N ILE A 477 -12.48 -4.25 17.01
CA ILE A 477 -12.60 -3.07 17.86
C ILE A 477 -12.61 -1.86 16.93
N PRO A 478 -13.76 -1.22 16.66
CA PRO A 478 -13.81 -0.11 15.72
C PRO A 478 -12.97 1.05 16.23
N ILE A 479 -12.16 1.64 15.36
CA ILE A 479 -11.49 2.90 15.66
C ILE A 479 -12.57 3.96 15.75
N THR A 480 -13.00 4.25 16.97
CA THR A 480 -13.83 5.41 17.23
C THR A 480 -12.97 6.62 16.91
N LYS A 481 -13.26 7.29 15.79
CA LYS A 481 -12.84 8.67 15.63
C LYS A 481 -13.41 9.37 16.85
N THR A 482 -12.57 9.70 17.83
CA THR A 482 -12.88 10.77 18.77
C THR A 482 -13.45 11.86 17.89
N ALA A 483 -14.73 12.18 18.08
CA ALA A 483 -15.43 13.14 17.25
C ALA A 483 -14.46 14.31 17.10
N LYS A 484 -13.91 14.50 15.89
CA LYS A 484 -12.94 15.58 15.63
C LYS A 484 -13.56 16.77 16.33
N ALA A 485 -12.86 17.31 17.35
CA ALA A 485 -13.35 18.42 18.14
C ALA A 485 -14.01 19.36 17.15
N ARG A 486 -15.35 19.43 17.22
CA ARG A 486 -16.25 20.00 16.20
C ARG A 486 -15.47 21.11 15.51
N ILE A 487 -15.15 20.99 14.21
CA ILE A 487 -14.34 22.00 13.50
C ILE A 487 -14.93 23.33 13.93
N VAL A 488 -14.19 24.02 14.79
CA VAL A 488 -14.69 25.23 15.41
C VAL A 488 -14.89 26.15 14.23
N SER A 489 -16.14 26.51 13.94
CA SER A 489 -16.43 27.32 12.77
C SER A 489 -15.53 28.53 12.80
N GLU A 490 -15.05 29.00 11.65
CA GLU A 490 -14.17 30.16 11.58
C GLU A 490 -14.77 31.34 12.35
N SER A 491 -16.10 31.47 12.30
CA SER A 491 -16.91 32.38 13.11
C SER A 491 -16.78 32.16 14.62
N TYR A 492 -16.79 30.92 15.12
CA TYR A 492 -16.60 30.61 16.55
C TYR A 492 -15.14 30.80 17.00
N THR A 493 -14.14 30.53 16.16
CA THR A 493 -12.73 30.92 16.43
C THR A 493 -12.61 32.43 16.56
N LYS A 494 -13.18 33.19 15.61
CA LYS A 494 -13.17 34.65 15.61
C LYS A 494 -13.89 35.23 16.82
N LEU A 495 -14.99 34.60 17.26
CA LEU A 495 -15.69 34.96 18.49
C LEU A 495 -14.80 34.79 19.72
N LYS A 496 -14.18 33.61 19.91
CA LYS A 496 -13.25 33.38 21.03
C LYS A 496 -12.08 34.36 21.06
N LEU A 497 -11.50 34.65 19.90
CA LEU A 497 -10.36 35.57 19.78
C LEU A 497 -10.77 37.01 20.10
N THR A 498 -12.00 37.40 19.72
CA THR A 498 -12.59 38.70 20.07
C THR A 498 -12.89 38.80 21.57
N THR A 499 -13.41 37.73 22.19
CA THR A 499 -13.64 37.69 23.65
C THR A 499 -12.35 37.84 24.43
N LYS A 500 -11.24 37.24 23.97
CA LYS A 500 -9.93 37.40 24.61
C LYS A 500 -9.46 38.86 24.57
N ARG A 501 -9.60 39.55 23.43
CA ARG A 501 -9.28 40.99 23.30
C ARG A 501 -10.17 41.86 24.20
N LEU A 502 -11.45 41.49 24.34
CA LEU A 502 -12.36 42.19 25.25
C LEU A 502 -11.91 42.02 26.71
N GLN A 503 -11.48 40.81 27.11
CA GLN A 503 -10.95 40.57 28.45
C GLN A 503 -9.68 41.40 28.70
N GLU A 504 -8.74 41.42 27.74
CA GLU A 504 -7.54 42.26 27.83
C GLU A 504 -7.87 43.75 27.96
N LEU A 505 -8.93 44.23 27.28
CA LEU A 505 -9.42 45.61 27.41
C LEU A 505 -10.03 45.88 28.80
N VAL A 506 -10.79 44.94 29.35
CA VAL A 506 -11.35 45.04 30.71
C VAL A 506 -10.23 45.08 31.75
N ASP A 507 -9.23 44.21 31.62
CA ASP A 507 -8.08 44.16 32.54
C ASP A 507 -7.25 45.47 32.48
N ALA A 508 -7.11 46.04 31.27
CA ALA A 508 -6.44 47.34 31.06
C ALA A 508 -7.26 48.55 31.57
N SER A 509 -8.54 48.38 31.88
CA SER A 509 -9.44 49.48 32.30
C SER A 509 -9.31 49.84 33.78
N THR A 510 -8.47 49.14 34.55
CA THR A 510 -8.28 49.33 36.00
C THR A 510 -7.88 50.75 36.46
N GLY A 511 -7.46 51.63 35.55
CA GLY A 511 -7.13 53.03 35.82
C GLY A 511 -8.15 54.07 35.32
N LEU A 512 -9.31 53.67 34.80
CA LEU A 512 -10.32 54.59 34.28
C LEU A 512 -11.19 55.22 35.39
N PRO A 513 -11.76 56.42 35.17
CA PRO A 513 -12.72 57.01 36.10
C PRO A 513 -13.96 56.12 36.30
N ASN A 514 -14.49 56.05 37.52
CA ASN A 514 -15.65 55.19 37.85
C ASN A 514 -16.84 55.40 36.90
N LYS A 515 -17.10 56.65 36.49
CA LYS A 515 -18.19 56.96 35.54
C LYS A 515 -18.03 56.27 34.19
N ASP A 516 -16.79 56.11 33.72
CA ASP A 516 -16.49 55.45 32.45
C ASP A 516 -16.50 53.92 32.60
N LEU A 517 -16.09 53.40 33.76
CA LEU A 517 -16.23 51.99 34.12
C LEU A 517 -17.71 51.56 34.19
N ASP A 518 -18.56 52.37 34.83
CA ASP A 518 -19.99 52.11 34.94
C ASP A 518 -20.67 52.11 33.55
N LYS A 519 -20.28 53.07 32.69
CA LYS A 519 -20.77 53.15 31.32
C LYS A 519 -20.33 51.94 30.49
N PHE A 520 -19.06 51.55 30.59
CA PHE A 520 -18.53 50.38 29.87
C PHE A 520 -19.22 49.08 30.33
N THR A 521 -19.45 48.95 31.64
CA THR A 521 -20.20 47.83 32.23
C THR A 521 -21.62 47.75 31.66
N ALA A 522 -22.34 48.88 31.61
CA ALA A 522 -23.70 48.93 31.05
C ALA A 522 -23.74 48.55 29.56
N GLU A 523 -22.71 48.89 28.77
CA GLU A 523 -22.61 48.48 27.36
C GLU A 523 -22.38 46.97 27.22
N LEU A 524 -21.59 46.35 28.10
CA LEU A 524 -21.38 44.90 28.12
C LEU A 524 -22.64 44.14 28.57
N GLU A 525 -23.36 44.62 29.58
CA GLU A 525 -24.65 44.04 29.99
C GLU A 525 -25.70 44.10 28.87
N LYS A 526 -25.71 45.18 28.08
CA LYS A 526 -26.57 45.32 26.90
C LYS A 526 -26.18 44.33 25.80
N LEU A 527 -24.88 44.08 25.60
CA LEU A 527 -24.39 43.07 24.66
C LEU A 527 -24.79 41.66 25.11
N LEU A 528 -24.60 41.34 26.40
CA LEU A 528 -24.94 40.03 26.97
C LEU A 528 -26.44 39.75 26.92
N SER A 529 -27.29 40.73 27.21
CA SER A 529 -28.75 40.59 27.12
C SER A 529 -29.24 40.39 25.68
N LYS A 530 -28.57 41.00 24.69
CA LYS A 530 -28.92 40.86 23.27
C LYS A 530 -28.70 39.46 22.70
N TYR A 531 -27.74 38.70 23.24
CA TYR A 531 -27.33 37.38 22.72
C TYR A 531 -27.57 36.23 23.72
N LYS A 532 -28.42 36.46 24.74
CA LYS A 532 -28.83 35.43 25.69
C LYS A 532 -29.69 34.40 24.95
N VAL A 533 -29.19 33.16 24.79
CA VAL A 533 -29.91 32.02 24.21
C VAL A 533 -30.88 31.44 25.22
#